data_AF-A0A431KSH6-F1
#
_entry.id   AF-A0A431KSH6-F1
#
_cell.length_a   1.000
_cell.length_b   1.000
_cell.length_c   1.000
_cell.angle_alpha   90.00
_cell.angle_beta   90.00
_cell.angle_gamma   90.00
#
_symmetry.space_group_name_H-M   'P 1'
#
loop_
_entity.id
_entity.type
_entity.pdbx_description
1 polymer ?
#
loop_
_entity_poly.entity_id
_entity_poly.type
_entity_poly.pdbx_seq_one_letter_code
_entity_poly.pdbx_strand_id
1 'polypeptide(L)'
;MDFKTYLFKLPVAERVLFARRCKSTYGHLRNVAYGHKPCSAELAMEIERESKRAVPCESLCPGADWAVVRNSGRSRPGSKQAA
;
A
#
# COMPACT_ATOMS: atom_id res chain seq x y z
N MET A 1 7.71 -10.95 0.70
CA MET A 1 7.38 -11.14 2.13
C MET A 1 5.91 -10.81 2.30
N ASP A 2 5.16 -11.52 3.15
CA ASP A 2 3.77 -11.16 3.44
C ASP A 2 3.68 -9.95 4.39
N PHE A 3 2.56 -9.24 4.34
CA PHE A 3 2.38 -8.01 5.11
C PHE A 3 2.44 -8.21 6.63
N LYS A 4 1.91 -9.34 7.13
CA LYS A 4 1.92 -9.66 8.55
C LYS A 4 3.36 -9.82 9.04
N THR A 5 4.16 -10.62 8.36
CA THR A 5 5.58 -10.80 8.69
C THR A 5 6.33 -9.48 8.66
N TYR A 6 6.09 -8.61 7.66
CA TYR A 6 6.73 -7.29 7.60
C TYR A 6 6.33 -6.41 8.79
N LEU A 7 5.04 -6.25 9.06
CA LEU A 7 4.53 -5.37 10.11
C LEU A 7 5.01 -5.81 11.51
N PHE A 8 5.08 -7.11 11.77
CA PHE A 8 5.52 -7.63 13.07
C PHE A 8 7.04 -7.68 13.25
N LYS A 9 7.82 -7.63 12.17
CA LYS A 9 9.28 -7.41 12.23
C LYS A 9 9.66 -6.00 12.68
N LEU A 10 8.80 -5.01 12.46
CA LEU A 10 9.03 -3.66 12.94
C LEU A 10 8.90 -3.58 14.47
N PRO A 11 9.76 -2.80 15.15
CA PRO A 11 9.59 -2.45 16.56
C PRO A 11 8.20 -1.83 16.82
N VAL A 12 7.64 -2.04 18.02
CA VAL A 12 6.28 -1.57 18.35
C VAL A 12 6.11 -0.06 18.12
N ALA A 13 7.12 0.74 18.49
CA ALA A 13 7.14 2.18 18.25
C ALA A 13 7.08 2.53 16.75
N GLU A 14 7.75 1.75 15.90
CA GLU A 14 7.78 1.97 14.47
C GLU A 14 6.49 1.55 13.77
N ARG A 15 5.73 0.58 14.31
CA ARG A 15 4.45 0.15 13.71
C ARG A 15 3.43 1.28 13.64
N VAL A 16 3.36 2.10 14.68
CA VAL A 16 2.46 3.25 14.74
C VAL A 16 2.91 4.33 13.75
N LEU A 17 4.22 4.59 13.66
CA LEU A 17 4.78 5.53 12.70
C LEU A 17 4.57 5.06 11.25
N PHE A 18 4.79 3.78 10.98
CA PHE A 18 4.56 3.15 9.68
C PHE A 18 3.09 3.29 9.26
N ALA A 19 2.15 3.02 10.18
CA ALA A 19 0.73 3.21 9.92
C ALA A 19 0.40 4.66 9.53
N ARG A 20 0.95 5.64 10.26
CA ARG A 20 0.74 7.06 9.96
C ARG A 20 1.31 7.46 8.60
N ARG A 21 2.49 6.94 8.22
CA ARG A 21 3.06 7.17 6.89
C ARG A 21 2.23 6.54 5.77
N CYS A 22 1.61 5.40 6.03
CA CYS A 22 0.63 4.77 5.13
C CYS A 22 -0.75 5.44 5.17
N LYS A 23 -0.88 6.62 5.80
CA LYS A 23 -2.14 7.36 6.00
C LYS A 23 -3.25 6.52 6.65
N SER A 24 -2.86 5.62 7.56
CA SER A 24 -3.76 4.69 8.24
C SER A 24 -3.48 4.65 9.76
N THR A 25 -4.17 3.77 10.47
CA THR A 25 -3.97 3.52 11.90
C THR A 25 -3.38 2.12 12.13
N TYR A 26 -2.64 1.94 13.23
CA TYR A 26 -2.08 0.63 13.56
C TYR A 26 -3.17 -0.44 13.71
N GLY A 27 -4.30 -0.10 14.32
CA GLY A 27 -5.44 -1.02 14.44
C GLY A 27 -5.97 -1.49 13.09
N HIS A 28 -6.07 -0.57 12.11
CA HIS A 28 -6.50 -0.93 10.76
C HIS A 28 -5.46 -1.81 10.06
N LEU A 29 -4.17 -1.46 10.11
CA LEU A 29 -3.11 -2.31 9.55
C LEU A 29 -3.06 -3.69 10.20
N ARG A 30 -3.29 -3.78 11.51
CA ARG A 30 -3.38 -5.05 12.23
C ARG A 30 -4.55 -5.89 11.70
N ASN A 31 -5.73 -5.30 11.52
CA ASN A 31 -6.89 -6.00 10.96
C ASN A 31 -6.61 -6.51 9.54
N VAL A 32 -5.94 -5.72 8.70
CA VAL A 32 -5.51 -6.13 7.36
C VAL A 32 -4.49 -7.27 7.44
N ALA A 33 -3.48 -7.17 8.30
CA ALA A 33 -2.44 -8.20 8.46
C ALA A 33 -2.99 -9.56 8.93
N TYR A 34 -4.05 -9.57 9.73
CA TYR A 34 -4.73 -10.80 10.14
C TYR A 34 -5.81 -11.26 9.15
N GLY A 35 -6.08 -10.51 8.07
CA GLY A 35 -7.12 -10.85 7.09
C GLY A 35 -8.55 -10.57 7.56
N HIS A 36 -8.74 -9.84 8.67
CA HIS A 36 -10.08 -9.48 9.16
C HIS A 36 -10.76 -8.40 8.31
N LYS A 37 -9.96 -7.57 7.62
CA LYS A 37 -10.46 -6.53 6.71
C LYS A 37 -9.65 -6.57 5.41
N PRO A 38 -10.31 -6.36 4.25
CA PRO A 38 -9.60 -6.28 2.98
C PRO A 38 -8.73 -5.02 2.94
N CYS A 39 -7.57 -5.12 2.30
CA CYS A 39 -6.75 -3.94 1.98
C CYS A 39 -7.33 -3.25 0.74
N SER A 40 -7.56 -1.94 0.82
CA SER A 40 -7.89 -1.15 -0.38
C SER A 40 -6.66 -1.02 -1.29
N ALA A 41 -6.88 -0.76 -2.58
CA ALA A 41 -5.80 -0.49 -3.53
C ALA A 41 -4.97 0.74 -3.11
N GLU A 42 -5.62 1.80 -2.62
CA GLU A 42 -4.92 2.98 -2.10
C GLU A 42 -3.98 2.62 -0.95
N LEU A 43 -4.46 1.88 0.05
CA LEU A 43 -3.65 1.46 1.18
C LEU A 43 -2.52 0.51 0.75
N ALA A 44 -2.78 -0.36 -0.22
CA ALA A 44 -1.77 -1.28 -0.75
C ALA A 44 -0.60 -0.53 -1.40
N MET A 45 -0.88 0.53 -2.18
CA MET A 45 0.14 1.38 -2.78
C MET A 45 0.98 2.12 -1.73
N GLU A 46 0.32 2.66 -0.71
CA GLU A 46 0.98 3.34 0.40
C GLU A 46 1.91 2.36 1.17
N ILE A 47 1.44 1.14 1.45
CA ILE A 47 2.25 0.09 2.09
C ILE A 47 3.44 -0.33 1.21
N GLU A 48 3.25 -0.56 -0.10
CA GLU A 48 4.36 -0.93 -0.99
C GLU A 48 5.42 0.18 -1.03
N ARG A 49 4.99 1.45 -1.10
CA ARG A 49 5.90 2.60 -1.08
C ARG A 49 6.68 2.71 0.22
N GLU A 50 5.99 2.71 1.36
CA GLU A 50 6.62 2.86 2.68
C GLU A 50 7.45 1.64 3.09
N SER A 51 7.13 0.46 2.56
CA SER A 51 7.92 -0.76 2.76
C SER A 51 9.07 -0.93 1.77
N LYS A 52 9.31 0.07 0.90
CA LYS A 52 10.33 0.02 -0.16
C LYS A 52 10.20 -1.26 -1.00
N ARG A 53 8.97 -1.61 -1.38
CA ARG A 53 8.60 -2.79 -2.17
C ARG A 53 8.83 -4.14 -1.49
N ALA A 54 9.06 -4.18 -0.17
CA ALA A 54 9.15 -5.43 0.57
C ALA A 54 7.81 -6.19 0.63
N VAL A 55 6.71 -5.45 0.59
CA VAL A 55 5.34 -5.97 0.55
C VAL A 55 4.67 -5.48 -0.74
N PRO A 56 4.47 -6.34 -1.75
CA PRO A 56 3.90 -5.94 -3.03
C PRO A 56 2.37 -5.73 -2.93
N CYS A 57 1.84 -4.78 -3.69
CA CYS A 57 0.41 -4.47 -3.75
C CYS A 57 -0.48 -5.70 -4.05
N GLU A 58 -0.02 -6.61 -4.91
CA GLU A 58 -0.73 -7.83 -5.32
C GLU A 58 -0.96 -8.79 -4.15
N SER A 59 -0.05 -8.80 -3.18
CA SER A 59 -0.19 -9.63 -1.97
C SER A 59 -1.22 -9.06 -0.99
N LEU A 60 -1.42 -7.74 -1.01
CA LEU A 60 -2.32 -7.02 -0.12
C LEU A 60 -3.75 -6.97 -0.68
N CYS A 61 -3.87 -6.74 -1.97
CA CYS A 61 -5.14 -6.58 -2.67
C CYS A 61 -5.14 -7.42 -3.96
N PRO A 62 -5.37 -8.74 -3.85
CA PRO A 62 -5.36 -9.64 -5.02
C PRO A 62 -6.54 -9.43 -5.96
N GLY A 63 -7.60 -8.74 -5.51
CA GLY A 63 -8.80 -8.47 -6.31
C GLY A 63 -8.69 -7.25 -7.24
N ALA A 64 -7.59 -6.49 -7.19
CA ALA A 64 -7.39 -5.32 -8.04
C ALA A 64 -6.55 -5.65 -9.27
N ASP A 65 -6.88 -5.04 -10.41
CA ASP A 65 -6.08 -5.15 -11.64
C ASP A 65 -4.88 -4.18 -11.59
N TRP A 66 -3.78 -4.67 -11.02
CA TRP A 66 -2.53 -3.92 -10.93
C TRP A 66 -1.82 -3.74 -12.28
N ALA A 67 -2.15 -4.54 -13.30
CA ALA A 67 -1.59 -4.36 -14.64
C ALA A 67 -2.12 -3.06 -15.26
N VAL A 68 -3.42 -2.78 -15.10
CA VAL A 68 -4.02 -1.50 -15.49
C VAL A 68 -3.42 -0.35 -14.69
N VAL A 69 -3.31 -0.48 -13.36
CA VAL A 69 -2.77 0.59 -12.49
C VAL A 69 -1.31 0.95 -12.83
N ARG A 70 -0.48 -0.04 -13.19
CA ARG A 70 0.92 0.22 -13.55
C ARG A 70 1.11 0.70 -14.99
N ASN A 71 0.22 0.29 -15.90
CA ASN A 71 0.30 0.69 -17.29
C ASN A 71 -0.40 2.02 -17.59
N SER A 72 -1.28 2.50 -16.69
CA SER A 72 -1.95 3.80 -16.80
C SER A 72 -1.02 5.00 -16.63
N GLY A 73 0.22 4.78 -16.17
CA GLY A 73 1.30 5.79 -16.11
C GLY A 73 1.94 6.14 -17.46
N ARG A 74 1.55 5.50 -18.57
CA ARG A 74 1.87 5.98 -19.92
C ARG A 74 0.95 7.13 -20.32
N SER A 75 1.06 8.24 -19.62
CA SER A 75 0.60 9.51 -20.17
C SER A 75 1.47 9.86 -21.38
N ARG A 76 0.85 9.94 -22.57
CA ARG A 76 1.40 10.73 -23.67
C ARG A 76 1.70 12.14 -23.14
N PRO A 77 2.81 12.79 -23.53
CA PRO A 77 2.98 14.20 -23.22
C PRO A 77 1.97 15.01 -24.04
N GLY A 78 1.15 15.83 -23.37
CA GLY A 78 0.20 16.77 -23.98
C GLY A 78 -1.12 16.79 -23.21
N SER A 79 -1.57 17.90 -22.62
CA SER A 79 -1.59 19.25 -23.16
C SER A 79 -1.67 20.29 -22.04
N LYS A 80 -1.06 21.45 -22.30
CA LYS A 80 -1.20 22.68 -21.53
C LYS A 80 -2.68 23.03 -21.35
N GLN A 81 -3.14 23.28 -20.12
CA GLN A 81 -4.33 24.11 -19.92
C GLN A 81 -3.91 25.56 -20.06
N ALA A 82 -4.50 26.24 -21.04
CA ALA A 82 -4.30 27.63 -21.37
C ALA A 82 -5.36 28.50 -20.68
N ALA A 83 -4.88 29.65 -20.19
CA ALA A 83 -5.51 30.96 -19.94
C ALA A 83 -6.93 30.99 -19.32
#